data_AF-A0A950Q633-F1
#
_entry.id   AF-A0A950Q633-F1
#
_cell.length_a   1.000
_cell.length_b   1.000
_cell.length_c   1.000
_cell.angle_alpha   90.00
_cell.angle_beta   90.00
_cell.angle_gamma   90.00
#
_symmetry.space_group_name_H-M   'P 1'
#
loop_
_entity.id
_entity.type
_entity.pdbx_description
1 polymer ?
#
loop_
_entity_poly.entity_id
_entity_poly.type
_entity_poly.pdbx_seq_one_letter_code
_entity_poly.pdbx_strand_id
1 'polypeptide(L)'
;MRLNAARQEEVHTRSVHDMLALMQKHDPRPLAFVRTLYQRAVGNCRHFSTFGTALFRRAGIPARARCGFGMYFEAGKGVDHWVLEYWNGSAWQMLDIQIDAAQRAMLRLEFDPADVPRDQFLTGGDAWRRCRAGENDPSKFGIFAENGYWLLAGNVIRDVASLNNMELLPWDVWGGMP
;
A
#
# COMPACT_ATOMS: atom_id res chain seq x y z
N MET A 1 -4.23 7.76 20.29
CA MET A 1 -2.79 7.64 20.66
C MET A 1 -2.04 8.79 20.02
N ARG A 2 -1.21 9.55 20.76
CA ARG A 2 -0.33 10.57 20.17
C ARG A 2 1.09 10.00 20.10
N LEU A 3 1.65 9.92 18.89
CA LEU A 3 3.03 9.49 18.68
C LEU A 3 3.98 10.61 19.11
N ASN A 4 5.11 10.26 19.70
CA ASN A 4 6.22 11.21 19.89
C ASN A 4 7.01 11.37 18.58
N ALA A 5 7.90 12.36 18.50
CA ALA A 5 8.66 12.65 17.29
C ALA A 5 9.45 11.43 16.78
N ALA A 6 10.17 10.72 17.65
CA ALA A 6 10.94 9.54 17.27
C ALA A 6 10.06 8.42 16.68
N ARG A 7 8.84 8.23 17.20
CA ARG A 7 7.86 7.27 16.69
C ARG A 7 7.25 7.70 15.35
N GLN A 8 7.18 8.99 15.07
CA GLN A 8 6.69 9.49 13.79
C GLN A 8 7.69 9.20 12.67
N GLU A 9 8.99 9.26 12.95
CA GLU A 9 10.04 8.98 11.97
C GLU A 9 10.07 7.53 11.47
N GLU A 10 9.44 6.59 12.20
CA GLU A 10 9.38 5.17 11.83
C GLU A 10 8.79 4.94 10.44
N VAL A 11 7.88 5.82 9.99
CA VAL A 11 7.27 5.74 8.64
C VAL A 11 8.26 6.00 7.51
N HIS A 12 9.47 6.47 7.80
CA HIS A 12 10.55 6.62 6.82
C HIS A 12 11.37 5.33 6.63
N THR A 13 11.03 4.24 7.34
CA THR A 13 11.70 2.94 7.19
C THR A 13 11.37 2.30 5.85
N ARG A 14 12.40 1.88 5.10
CA ARG A 14 12.22 1.44 3.71
C ARG A 14 12.23 -0.07 3.56
N SER A 15 13.28 -0.72 4.02
CA SER A 15 13.50 -2.14 3.76
C SER A 15 12.74 -3.02 4.74
N VAL A 16 12.33 -4.20 4.30
CA VAL A 16 11.73 -5.19 5.22
C VAL A 16 12.73 -5.57 6.32
N HIS A 17 14.02 -5.62 6.01
CA HIS A 17 15.08 -5.83 6.99
C HIS A 17 15.02 -4.78 8.11
N ASP A 18 14.95 -3.50 7.76
CA ASP A 18 14.94 -2.42 8.74
C ASP A 18 13.60 -2.35 9.49
N MET A 19 12.48 -2.68 8.83
CA MET A 19 11.19 -2.84 9.50
C MET A 19 11.24 -3.95 10.55
N LEU A 20 11.85 -5.10 10.25
CA LEU A 20 12.03 -6.19 11.20
C LEU A 20 12.92 -5.75 12.38
N ALA A 21 14.04 -5.08 12.10
CA ALA A 21 14.92 -4.56 13.13
C ALA A 21 14.19 -3.55 14.04
N LEU A 22 13.35 -2.67 13.47
CA LEU A 22 12.51 -1.75 14.23
C LEU A 22 11.49 -2.49 15.10
N MET A 23 10.75 -3.44 14.54
CA MET A 23 9.78 -4.26 15.28
C MET A 23 10.44 -5.01 16.44
N GLN A 24 11.65 -5.54 16.23
CA GLN A 24 12.41 -6.27 17.24
C GLN A 24 12.92 -5.36 18.37
N LYS A 25 13.25 -4.09 18.07
CA LYS A 25 13.60 -3.08 19.09
C LYS A 25 12.41 -2.76 20.00
N HIS A 26 11.19 -2.71 19.46
CA HIS A 26 9.99 -2.47 20.29
C HIS A 26 9.60 -3.70 21.11
N ASP A 27 9.74 -4.89 20.52
CA ASP A 27 9.40 -6.14 21.16
C ASP A 27 10.14 -7.30 20.49
N PRO A 28 11.08 -7.96 21.21
CA PRO A 28 11.94 -8.99 20.63
C PRO A 28 11.25 -10.34 20.40
N ARG A 29 9.98 -10.50 20.82
CA ARG A 29 9.24 -11.75 20.63
C ARG A 29 9.03 -12.04 19.13
N PRO A 30 8.88 -13.31 18.73
CA PRO A 30 8.58 -13.66 17.34
C PRO A 30 7.38 -12.92 16.73
N LEU A 31 7.36 -12.75 15.41
CA LEU A 31 6.26 -12.04 14.70
C LEU A 31 4.89 -12.68 14.89
N ALA A 32 4.84 -14.00 15.18
CA ALA A 32 3.60 -14.73 15.44
C ALA A 32 2.88 -14.27 16.72
N PHE A 33 3.57 -13.56 17.62
CA PHE A 33 2.95 -13.02 18.83
C PHE A 33 2.32 -11.66 18.55
N VAL A 34 1.03 -11.55 18.91
CA VAL A 34 0.29 -10.30 18.80
C VAL A 34 0.89 -9.25 19.75
N ARG A 35 1.15 -8.06 19.19
CA ARG A 35 1.65 -6.89 19.92
C ARG A 35 0.51 -5.93 20.26
N THR A 36 0.59 -5.29 21.42
CA THR A 36 -0.29 -4.16 21.77
C THR A 36 -0.03 -2.98 20.83
N LEU A 37 -0.95 -2.03 20.76
CA LEU A 37 -0.80 -0.85 19.90
C LEU A 37 0.51 -0.08 20.14
N TYR A 38 0.96 0.01 21.39
CA TYR A 38 2.19 0.71 21.77
C TYR A 38 3.48 -0.02 21.38
N GLN A 39 3.41 -1.32 21.09
CA GLN A 39 4.56 -2.17 20.75
C GLN A 39 4.69 -2.42 19.24
N ARG A 40 3.68 -2.05 18.44
CA ARG A 40 3.73 -2.21 16.97
C ARG A 40 4.62 -1.12 16.38
N ALA A 41 5.38 -1.42 15.32
CA ALA A 41 6.02 -0.38 14.52
C ALA A 41 4.95 0.48 13.81
N VAL A 42 5.22 1.76 13.63
CA VAL A 42 4.36 2.65 12.84
C VAL A 42 4.67 2.47 11.37
N GLY A 43 3.62 2.39 10.54
CA GLY A 43 3.74 2.24 9.09
C GLY A 43 2.45 2.65 8.37
N ASN A 44 2.51 2.63 7.04
CA ASN A 44 1.41 2.96 6.13
C ASN A 44 1.16 1.82 5.13
N CYS A 45 0.17 1.98 4.24
CA CYS A 45 -0.21 0.99 3.21
C CYS A 45 0.98 0.37 2.47
N ARG A 46 2.00 1.18 2.14
CA ARG A 46 3.23 0.71 1.50
C ARG A 46 4.02 -0.24 2.41
N HIS A 47 4.17 0.06 3.70
CA HIS A 47 4.89 -0.82 4.63
C HIS A 47 4.22 -2.19 4.73
N PHE A 48 2.89 -2.18 4.90
CA PHE A 48 2.07 -3.39 4.91
C PHE A 48 2.27 -4.21 3.63
N SER A 49 2.16 -3.57 2.46
CA SER A 49 2.29 -4.24 1.16
C SER A 49 3.69 -4.79 0.89
N THR A 50 4.75 -4.03 1.19
CA THR A 50 6.14 -4.47 1.04
C THR A 50 6.47 -5.61 2.00
N PHE A 51 6.06 -5.50 3.27
CA PHE A 51 6.29 -6.54 4.28
C PHE A 51 5.53 -7.83 3.93
N GLY A 52 4.26 -7.71 3.54
CA GLY A 52 3.46 -8.83 3.04
C GLY A 52 4.08 -9.51 1.82
N THR A 53 4.59 -8.73 0.88
CA THR A 53 5.33 -9.25 -0.29
C THR A 53 6.51 -10.12 0.14
N ALA A 54 7.31 -9.67 1.11
CA ALA A 54 8.44 -10.43 1.61
C ALA A 54 8.01 -11.73 2.32
N LEU A 55 6.93 -11.69 3.12
CA LEU A 55 6.39 -12.89 3.77
C LEU A 55 5.92 -13.93 2.76
N PHE A 56 5.17 -13.52 1.73
CA PHE A 56 4.70 -14.42 0.68
C PHE A 56 5.87 -15.03 -0.10
N ARG A 57 6.84 -14.21 -0.50
CA ARG A 57 8.05 -14.69 -1.18
C ARG A 57 8.86 -15.65 -0.31
N ARG A 58 8.95 -15.39 1.00
CA ARG A 58 9.62 -16.28 1.97
C ARG A 58 8.94 -17.64 2.08
N ALA A 59 7.61 -17.68 1.88
CA ALA A 59 6.80 -18.90 1.81
C ALA A 59 6.80 -19.56 0.42
N GLY A 60 7.55 -19.04 -0.56
CA GLY A 60 7.61 -19.59 -1.92
C GLY A 60 6.46 -19.17 -2.84
N ILE A 61 5.65 -18.20 -2.44
CA ILE A 61 4.53 -17.68 -3.24
C ILE A 61 5.03 -16.45 -4.03
N PRO A 62 4.95 -16.46 -5.38
CA PRO A 62 5.25 -15.28 -6.18
C PRO A 62 4.35 -14.12 -5.77
N ALA A 63 4.96 -12.99 -5.40
CA ALA A 63 4.25 -11.82 -4.92
C ALA A 63 4.95 -10.52 -5.30
N ARG A 64 4.18 -9.43 -5.37
CA ARG A 64 4.66 -8.07 -5.69
C ARG A 64 3.77 -7.03 -5.00
N ALA A 65 4.38 -5.96 -4.50
CA ALA A 65 3.62 -4.80 -4.06
C ALA A 65 3.19 -3.98 -5.29
N ARG A 66 2.03 -3.33 -5.20
CA ARG A 66 1.46 -2.46 -6.22
C ARG A 66 1.11 -1.11 -5.63
N CYS A 67 1.36 -0.06 -6.40
CA CYS A 67 1.01 1.32 -6.07
C CYS A 67 -0.12 1.78 -7.01
N GLY A 68 -1.07 2.54 -6.49
CA GLY A 68 -2.24 2.97 -7.23
C GLY A 68 -3.30 3.60 -6.33
N PHE A 69 -4.56 3.28 -6.60
CA PHE A 69 -5.69 3.97 -5.99
C PHE A 69 -6.78 2.99 -5.56
N GLY A 70 -7.11 3.02 -4.27
CA GLY A 70 -8.27 2.31 -3.72
C GLY A 70 -9.55 3.11 -3.94
N MET A 71 -10.54 2.48 -4.56
CA MET A 71 -11.85 3.08 -4.90
C MET A 71 -12.90 2.89 -3.79
N TYR A 72 -12.48 2.40 -2.62
CA TYR A 72 -13.35 1.94 -1.53
C TYR A 72 -13.16 2.70 -0.21
N PHE A 73 -12.26 3.68 -0.17
CA PHE A 73 -12.05 4.52 1.02
C PHE A 73 -12.99 5.72 1.07
N GLU A 74 -13.28 6.32 -0.09
CA GLU A 74 -14.19 7.45 -0.21
C GLU A 74 -14.99 7.31 -1.51
N ALA A 75 -16.31 7.41 -1.42
CA ALA A 75 -17.19 7.22 -2.56
C ALA A 75 -16.86 8.21 -3.70
N GLY A 76 -16.63 7.69 -4.90
CA GLY A 76 -16.33 8.49 -6.08
C GLY A 76 -14.91 9.06 -6.13
N LYS A 77 -13.99 8.62 -5.26
CA LYS A 77 -12.58 9.00 -5.29
C LYS A 77 -11.66 7.78 -5.34
N GLY A 78 -10.57 7.93 -6.08
CA GLY A 78 -9.42 7.03 -5.99
C GLY A 78 -8.43 7.58 -4.97
N VAL A 79 -8.27 6.89 -3.83
CA VAL A 79 -7.35 7.31 -2.78
C VAL A 79 -5.99 6.63 -2.96
N ASP A 80 -4.90 7.40 -2.97
CA ASP A 80 -3.51 6.88 -3.05
C ASP A 80 -3.33 5.73 -2.05
N HIS A 81 -2.94 4.57 -2.58
CA HIS A 81 -2.89 3.36 -1.79
C HIS A 81 -1.94 2.33 -2.38
N TRP A 82 -1.56 1.37 -1.53
CA TRP A 82 -0.68 0.27 -1.88
C TRP A 82 -1.32 -1.05 -1.46
N VAL A 83 -1.22 -2.05 -2.34
CA VAL A 83 -1.72 -3.41 -2.09
C VAL A 83 -0.66 -4.45 -2.42
N LEU A 84 -0.87 -5.67 -1.93
CA LEU A 84 -0.14 -6.85 -2.34
C LEU A 84 -0.84 -7.51 -3.53
N GLU A 85 -0.08 -7.96 -4.52
CA GLU A 85 -0.53 -8.98 -5.47
C GLU A 85 0.27 -10.26 -5.28
N TYR A 86 -0.41 -11.41 -5.27
CA TYR A 86 0.23 -12.72 -5.20
C TYR A 86 -0.33 -13.68 -6.25
N TRP A 87 0.46 -14.68 -6.62
CA TRP A 87 0.03 -15.74 -7.52
C TRP A 87 -0.67 -16.83 -6.73
N ASN A 88 -1.96 -17.07 -6.99
CA ASN A 88 -2.75 -18.09 -6.29
C ASN A 88 -2.64 -19.50 -6.91
N GLY A 89 -1.75 -19.69 -7.88
CA GLY A 89 -1.61 -20.92 -8.66
C GLY A 89 -2.21 -20.84 -10.06
N SER A 90 -3.17 -19.94 -10.29
CA SER A 90 -3.86 -19.78 -11.58
C SER A 90 -3.96 -18.34 -12.08
N ALA A 91 -3.98 -17.36 -11.17
CA ALA A 91 -4.07 -15.95 -11.49
C ALA A 91 -3.35 -15.10 -10.43
N TRP A 92 -3.08 -13.84 -10.80
CA TRP A 92 -2.69 -12.82 -9.84
C TRP A 92 -3.92 -12.34 -9.07
N GLN A 93 -3.86 -12.41 -7.75
CA GLN A 93 -4.90 -11.98 -6.82
C GLN A 93 -4.42 -10.78 -6.01
N MET A 94 -5.28 -9.78 -5.84
CA MET A 94 -4.99 -8.59 -5.05
C MET A 94 -5.44 -8.80 -3.60
N LEU A 95 -4.61 -8.34 -2.67
CA LEU A 95 -4.85 -8.41 -1.25
C LEU A 95 -4.43 -7.07 -0.61
N ASP A 96 -5.36 -6.43 0.08
CA ASP A 96 -5.07 -5.26 0.90
C ASP A 96 -4.72 -5.71 2.33
N ILE A 97 -3.44 -5.99 2.53
CA ILE A 97 -2.91 -6.51 3.81
C ILE A 97 -2.97 -5.48 4.95
N GLN A 98 -3.25 -4.21 4.65
CA GLN A 98 -3.41 -3.21 5.69
C GLN A 98 -4.75 -3.35 6.40
N ILE A 99 -5.80 -3.77 5.71
CA ILE A 99 -7.18 -3.72 6.22
C ILE A 99 -7.49 -4.96 7.06
N ASP A 100 -7.55 -4.76 8.36
CA ASP A 100 -8.02 -5.78 9.30
C ASP A 100 -9.55 -5.84 9.41
N ALA A 101 -10.06 -6.76 10.24
CA ALA A 101 -11.49 -6.92 10.44
C ALA A 101 -12.19 -5.66 11.01
N ALA A 102 -11.51 -4.89 11.85
CA ALA A 102 -12.07 -3.67 12.42
C ALA A 102 -12.14 -2.57 11.37
N GLN A 103 -11.10 -2.41 10.55
CA GLN A 103 -11.09 -1.45 9.43
C GLN A 103 -12.11 -1.84 8.36
N ARG A 104 -12.23 -3.13 8.02
CA ARG A 104 -13.25 -3.64 7.09
C ARG A 104 -14.67 -3.27 7.55
N ALA A 105 -14.97 -3.48 8.84
CA ALA A 105 -16.26 -3.12 9.42
C ALA A 105 -16.50 -1.61 9.43
N MET A 106 -15.49 -0.81 9.75
CA MET A 106 -15.57 0.65 9.77
C MET A 106 -15.81 1.24 8.37
N LEU A 107 -15.10 0.71 7.36
CA LEU A 107 -15.24 1.09 5.96
C LEU A 107 -16.49 0.49 5.30
N ARG A 108 -17.16 -0.47 5.97
CA ARG A 108 -18.32 -1.22 5.45
C ARG A 108 -18.03 -1.85 4.08
N LEU A 109 -16.84 -2.45 3.93
CA LEU A 109 -16.44 -3.07 2.68
C LEU A 109 -17.32 -4.28 2.37
N GLU A 110 -17.90 -4.28 1.16
CA GLU A 110 -18.76 -5.36 0.66
C GLU A 110 -17.97 -6.53 0.05
N PHE A 111 -16.64 -6.42 0.00
CA PHE A 111 -15.74 -7.46 -0.49
C PHE A 111 -14.73 -7.89 0.59
N ASP A 112 -14.03 -8.99 0.33
CA ASP A 112 -12.95 -9.47 1.20
C ASP A 112 -11.64 -8.74 0.86
N PRO A 113 -10.98 -8.04 1.80
CA PRO A 113 -9.66 -7.46 1.56
C PRO A 113 -8.58 -8.48 1.18
N ALA A 114 -8.80 -9.78 1.42
CA ALA A 114 -7.93 -10.85 0.92
C ALA A 114 -8.15 -11.20 -0.57
N ASP A 115 -9.21 -10.67 -1.18
CA ASP A 115 -9.58 -10.85 -2.59
C ASP A 115 -10.17 -9.54 -3.15
N VAL A 116 -9.31 -8.52 -3.27
CA VAL A 116 -9.74 -7.19 -3.72
C VAL A 116 -10.15 -7.24 -5.20
N PRO A 117 -11.39 -6.87 -5.56
CA PRO A 117 -11.80 -6.84 -6.95
C PRO A 117 -11.00 -5.85 -7.79
N ARG A 118 -10.77 -6.18 -9.07
CA ARG A 118 -9.91 -5.41 -9.99
C ARG A 118 -10.42 -4.00 -10.30
N ASP A 119 -11.70 -3.74 -10.09
CA ASP A 119 -12.34 -2.44 -10.22
C ASP A 119 -12.32 -1.62 -8.92
N GLN A 120 -12.07 -2.28 -7.77
CA GLN A 120 -11.94 -1.65 -6.47
C GLN A 120 -10.52 -1.11 -6.21
N PHE A 121 -9.51 -1.61 -6.92
CA PHE A 121 -8.16 -1.03 -6.89
C PHE A 121 -7.64 -0.81 -8.31
N LEU A 122 -7.37 0.45 -8.65
CA LEU A 122 -6.75 0.82 -9.93
C LEU A 122 -5.25 0.99 -9.73
N THR A 123 -4.46 0.19 -10.44
CA THR A 123 -2.99 0.37 -10.45
C THR A 123 -2.64 1.76 -10.99
N GLY A 124 -1.46 2.30 -10.65
CA GLY A 124 -1.04 3.61 -11.14
C GLY A 124 -1.18 3.74 -12.67
N GLY A 125 -0.77 2.70 -13.40
CA GLY A 125 -0.93 2.61 -14.86
C GLY A 125 -2.38 2.60 -15.34
N ASP A 126 -3.28 1.87 -14.65
CA ASP A 126 -4.69 1.82 -15.02
C ASP A 126 -5.40 3.15 -14.77
N ALA A 127 -5.20 3.74 -13.60
CA ALA A 127 -5.77 5.03 -13.26
C ALA A 127 -5.31 6.12 -14.24
N TRP A 128 -4.01 6.14 -14.57
CA TRP A 128 -3.45 7.05 -15.57
C TRP A 128 -4.12 6.88 -16.94
N ARG A 129 -4.18 5.66 -17.47
CA ARG A 129 -4.78 5.40 -18.79
C ARG A 129 -6.24 5.85 -18.85
N ARG A 130 -7.05 5.51 -17.84
CA ARG A 130 -8.47 5.88 -17.79
C ARG A 130 -8.66 7.40 -17.72
N CYS A 131 -7.88 8.10 -16.91
CA CYS A 131 -7.93 9.56 -16.86
C CYS A 131 -7.52 10.20 -18.20
N ARG A 132 -6.46 9.69 -18.82
CA ARG A 132 -6.00 10.18 -20.14
C ARG A 132 -6.98 9.91 -21.27
N ALA A 133 -7.80 8.87 -21.15
CA ALA A 133 -8.87 8.56 -22.09
C ALA A 133 -10.16 9.38 -21.83
N GLY A 134 -10.22 10.18 -20.76
CA GLY A 134 -11.41 10.93 -20.36
C GLY A 134 -12.49 10.07 -19.69
N GLU A 135 -12.19 8.82 -19.34
CA GLU A 135 -13.13 7.91 -18.66
C GLU A 135 -13.28 8.27 -17.18
N ASN A 136 -12.26 8.88 -16.59
CA ASN A 136 -12.19 9.27 -15.19
C ASN A 136 -11.71 10.73 -15.05
N ASP A 137 -12.26 11.45 -14.07
CA ASP A 137 -11.82 12.80 -13.72
C ASP A 137 -10.54 12.72 -12.85
N PRO A 138 -9.39 13.24 -13.32
CA PRO A 138 -8.12 13.19 -12.57
C PRO A 138 -8.18 13.92 -11.22
N SER A 139 -9.08 14.90 -11.04
CA SER A 139 -9.23 15.61 -9.75
C SER A 139 -9.81 14.71 -8.64
N LYS A 140 -10.36 13.54 -9.01
CA LYS A 140 -10.87 12.53 -8.09
C LYS A 140 -9.81 11.55 -7.60
N PHE A 141 -8.58 11.64 -8.11
CA PHE A 141 -7.48 10.74 -7.76
C PHE A 141 -6.46 11.49 -6.91
N GLY A 142 -6.34 11.11 -5.63
CA GLY A 142 -5.73 11.97 -4.62
C GLY A 142 -5.39 11.31 -3.28
N ILE A 143 -4.73 12.07 -2.43
CA ILE A 143 -4.63 11.83 -0.99
C ILE A 143 -4.56 13.17 -0.25
N PHE A 144 -5.28 13.30 0.85
CA PHE A 144 -5.45 14.59 1.53
C PHE A 144 -5.93 15.70 0.57
N ALA A 145 -5.22 16.82 0.48
CA ALA A 145 -5.52 17.91 -0.44
C ALA A 145 -4.87 17.72 -1.83
N GLU A 146 -3.99 16.75 -1.97
CA GLU A 146 -3.19 16.49 -3.17
C GLU A 146 -3.97 15.61 -4.16
N ASN A 147 -4.09 16.03 -5.42
CA ASN A 147 -4.81 15.28 -6.45
C ASN A 147 -4.38 15.70 -7.88
N GLY A 148 -4.86 14.96 -8.88
CA GLY A 148 -4.70 15.31 -10.29
C GLY A 148 -3.56 14.58 -10.99
N TYR A 149 -3.22 15.06 -12.19
CA TYR A 149 -2.30 14.36 -13.09
C TYR A 149 -0.90 14.16 -12.53
N TRP A 150 -0.41 15.08 -11.70
CA TRP A 150 0.93 14.94 -11.12
C TRP A 150 0.99 13.75 -10.15
N LEU A 151 -0.02 13.57 -9.31
CA LEU A 151 -0.09 12.44 -8.38
C LEU A 151 -0.32 11.11 -9.12
N LEU A 152 -1.18 11.12 -10.16
CA LEU A 152 -1.39 9.97 -11.05
C LEU A 152 -0.06 9.54 -11.71
N ALA A 153 0.68 10.49 -12.30
CA ALA A 153 1.99 10.20 -12.90
C ALA A 153 3.00 9.70 -11.86
N GLY A 154 3.02 10.29 -10.66
CA GLY A 154 3.82 9.82 -9.54
C GLY A 154 3.51 8.36 -9.19
N ASN A 155 2.23 8.00 -9.11
CA ASN A 155 1.79 6.64 -8.84
C ASN A 155 2.17 5.65 -9.95
N VAL A 156 2.13 6.04 -11.23
CA VAL A 156 2.64 5.21 -12.33
C VAL A 156 4.11 4.87 -12.11
N ILE A 157 4.93 5.88 -11.81
CA ILE A 157 6.37 5.69 -11.64
C ILE A 157 6.65 4.87 -10.37
N ARG A 158 5.93 5.11 -9.26
CA ARG A 158 6.06 4.31 -8.03
C ARG A 158 5.64 2.85 -8.22
N ASP A 159 4.58 2.58 -8.98
CA ASP A 159 4.14 1.21 -9.30
C ASP A 159 5.20 0.48 -10.13
N VAL A 160 5.73 1.14 -11.18
CA VAL A 160 6.84 0.58 -11.98
C VAL A 160 8.09 0.34 -11.13
N ALA A 161 8.46 1.28 -10.27
CA ALA A 161 9.58 1.11 -9.35
C ALA A 161 9.36 -0.08 -8.41
N SER A 162 8.15 -0.21 -7.84
CA SER A 162 7.78 -1.31 -6.96
C SER A 162 7.86 -2.68 -7.65
N LEU A 163 7.42 -2.77 -8.91
CA LEU A 163 7.57 -3.98 -9.73
C LEU A 163 9.04 -4.38 -9.96
N ASN A 164 9.96 -3.41 -9.91
CA ASN A 164 11.41 -3.62 -9.99
C ASN A 164 12.07 -3.79 -8.61
N ASN A 165 11.29 -4.06 -7.56
CA ASN A 165 11.74 -4.22 -6.17
C ASN A 165 12.41 -2.97 -5.57
N MET A 166 12.12 -1.78 -6.11
CA MET A 166 12.52 -0.53 -5.46
C MET A 166 11.61 -0.22 -4.28
N GLU A 167 12.22 0.01 -3.14
CA GLU A 167 11.57 0.27 -1.86
C GLU A 167 11.31 1.78 -1.65
N LEU A 168 10.64 2.42 -2.61
CA LEU A 168 10.22 3.83 -2.51
C LEU A 168 9.13 4.01 -1.44
N LEU A 169 9.15 5.15 -0.75
CA LEU A 169 8.10 5.62 0.14
C LEU A 169 7.01 6.35 -0.66
N PRO A 170 5.77 6.48 -0.14
CA PRO A 170 4.69 7.16 -0.86
C PRO A 170 4.99 8.63 -1.24
N TRP A 171 5.88 9.29 -0.48
CA TRP A 171 6.30 10.67 -0.71
C TRP A 171 7.65 10.79 -1.44
N ASP A 172 8.26 9.68 -1.86
CA ASP A 172 9.48 9.78 -2.66
C ASP A 172 9.18 10.29 -4.06
N VAL A 173 10.16 11.01 -4.59
CA VAL A 173 10.22 11.49 -5.97
C VAL A 173 11.39 10.76 -6.64
N TRP A 174 11.14 10.09 -7.76
CA TRP A 174 12.16 9.35 -8.51
C TRP A 174 12.11 9.67 -10.00
N GLY A 175 13.23 10.11 -10.56
CA GLY A 175 13.34 10.42 -11.99
C GLY A 175 12.36 11.52 -12.42
N GLY A 176 11.58 11.25 -13.46
CA GLY A 176 10.63 12.20 -14.07
C GLY A 176 9.28 12.33 -13.37
N MET A 177 9.21 12.07 -12.06
CA MET A 177 7.99 12.38 -11.29
C MET A 177 7.79 13.91 -11.29
N PRO A 178 6.62 14.40 -11.71
CA PRO A 178 6.30 15.83 -11.74
C PRO A 178 6.14 16.44 -10.34
#